data_AF-A0A3B8VTT5-F1
#
_entry.id   AF-A0A3B8VTT5-F1
#
_cell.length_a   1.000
_cell.length_b   1.000
_cell.length_c   1.000
_cell.angle_alpha   90.00
_cell.angle_beta   90.00
_cell.angle_gamma   90.00
#
_symmetry.space_group_name_H-M   'P 1'
#
loop_
_entity.id
_entity.type
_entity.pdbx_description
1 polymer ?
#
loop_
_entity_poly.entity_id
_entity_poly.type
_entity_poly.pdbx_seq_one_letter_code
_entity_poly.pdbx_strand_id
1 'polypeptide(L)'
;MDIPERYEDITAEWLTEALRSGGVIGDQTVSTFQLEPLGADRSLTSSLARITVGYDRHADGLPDSMFVKFASRNPVNRKYAADHSYFRREIELYKNLGGSVPLNMPRMYFGLASEDSDVAVVVLEEINGISKGSLPPEERPLTAGEAKLALKEIAKMHAKWWEDQTLHEHKWLNTIDGSDRMLLYQSYEKAWARIKDVLEPTLSPDGARICNG
;
A
#
# COMPACT_ATOMS: atom_id res chain seq x y z
N MET A 1 -8.86 -6.60 -20.94
CA MET A 1 -7.71 -5.83 -20.47
C MET A 1 -6.57 -6.76 -20.06
N ASP A 2 -5.41 -6.61 -20.67
CA ASP A 2 -4.18 -7.24 -20.18
C ASP A 2 -3.62 -6.45 -18.99
N ILE A 3 -2.79 -7.10 -18.15
CA ILE A 3 -2.19 -6.47 -16.98
C ILE A 3 -0.76 -6.06 -17.34
N PRO A 4 -0.41 -4.76 -17.39
CA PRO A 4 0.97 -4.33 -17.55
C PRO A 4 1.81 -4.85 -16.37
N GLU A 5 3.00 -5.37 -16.65
CA GLU A 5 3.90 -5.84 -15.59
C GLU A 5 4.64 -4.70 -14.90
N ARG A 6 4.81 -3.58 -15.61
CA ARG A 6 5.69 -2.47 -15.26
C ARG A 6 5.11 -1.14 -15.72
N TYR A 7 5.63 -0.04 -15.17
CA TYR A 7 5.21 1.30 -15.59
C TYR A 7 5.55 1.57 -17.06
N GLU A 8 6.62 1.01 -17.62
CA GLU A 8 6.95 1.15 -19.06
C GLU A 8 5.95 0.45 -20.00
N ASP A 9 5.15 -0.48 -19.49
CA ASP A 9 4.16 -1.23 -20.29
C ASP A 9 2.80 -0.50 -20.36
N ILE A 10 2.64 0.62 -19.64
CA ILE A 10 1.42 1.44 -19.65
C ILE A 10 1.29 2.18 -20.98
N THR A 11 0.10 2.12 -21.59
CA THR A 11 -0.29 2.99 -22.73
C THR A 11 -1.47 3.90 -22.37
N ALA A 12 -1.73 4.91 -23.20
CA ALA A 12 -2.86 5.82 -23.02
C ALA A 12 -4.22 5.11 -23.20
N GLU A 13 -4.28 4.14 -24.09
CA GLU A 13 -5.43 3.26 -24.31
C GLU A 13 -5.69 2.40 -23.07
N TRP A 14 -4.63 1.81 -22.49
CA TRP A 14 -4.74 1.03 -21.26
C TRP A 14 -5.21 1.88 -20.08
N LEU A 15 -4.63 3.07 -19.87
CA LEU A 15 -5.09 4.00 -18.82
C LEU A 15 -6.55 4.41 -19.03
N THR A 16 -6.96 4.63 -20.28
CA THR A 16 -8.36 4.92 -20.62
C THR A 16 -9.28 3.77 -20.25
N GLU A 17 -8.94 2.52 -20.61
CA GLU A 17 -9.74 1.34 -20.28
C GLU A 17 -9.78 1.11 -18.75
N ALA A 18 -8.66 1.26 -18.06
CA ALA A 18 -8.51 1.10 -16.61
C ALA A 18 -9.34 2.14 -15.83
N LEU A 19 -9.18 3.44 -16.12
CA LEU A 19 -9.91 4.51 -15.45
C LEU A 19 -11.42 4.46 -15.75
N ARG A 20 -11.83 4.04 -16.96
CA ARG A 20 -13.24 3.85 -17.29
C ARG A 20 -13.83 2.65 -16.56
N SER A 21 -13.10 1.53 -16.49
CA SER A 21 -13.50 0.34 -15.72
C SER A 21 -13.62 0.63 -14.22
N GLY A 22 -12.83 1.57 -13.71
CA GLY A 22 -12.93 2.09 -12.35
C GLY A 22 -14.03 3.13 -12.10
N GLY A 23 -14.74 3.57 -13.13
CA GLY A 23 -15.74 4.64 -13.03
C GLY A 23 -15.17 6.05 -12.78
N VAL A 24 -13.88 6.26 -13.04
CA VAL A 24 -13.21 7.57 -12.87
C VAL A 24 -13.48 8.49 -14.05
N ILE A 25 -13.55 7.94 -15.26
CA ILE A 25 -13.90 8.66 -16.49
C ILE A 25 -15.11 8.03 -17.18
N GLY A 26 -15.88 8.85 -17.88
CA GLY A 26 -16.94 8.39 -18.79
C GLY A 26 -16.40 8.21 -20.19
N ASP A 27 -16.92 9.00 -21.14
CA ASP A 27 -16.53 8.94 -22.55
C ASP A 27 -15.13 9.51 -22.82
N GLN A 28 -14.50 10.21 -21.86
CA GLN A 28 -13.17 10.81 -22.01
C GLN A 28 -12.11 9.75 -22.33
N THR A 29 -11.01 10.17 -22.95
CA THR A 29 -9.80 9.35 -23.10
C THR A 29 -8.60 10.08 -22.51
N VAL A 30 -7.58 9.31 -22.12
CA VAL A 30 -6.25 9.85 -21.80
C VAL A 30 -5.61 10.29 -23.12
N SER A 31 -5.30 11.58 -23.24
CA SER A 31 -4.67 12.17 -24.43
C SER A 31 -3.15 12.25 -24.30
N THR A 32 -2.65 12.50 -23.08
CA THR A 32 -1.23 12.49 -22.75
C THR A 32 -1.03 11.95 -21.34
N PHE A 33 0.14 11.38 -21.05
CA PHE A 33 0.56 11.07 -19.69
C PHE A 33 2.08 11.14 -19.56
N GLN A 34 2.58 11.31 -18.34
CA GLN A 34 3.99 11.19 -18.00
C GLN A 34 4.15 10.24 -16.81
N LEU A 35 5.27 9.50 -16.79
CA LEU A 35 5.60 8.56 -15.72
C LEU A 35 6.85 9.03 -14.98
N GLU A 36 6.74 9.07 -13.65
CA GLU A 36 7.85 9.35 -12.74
C GLU A 36 8.00 8.15 -11.79
N PRO A 37 8.97 7.24 -12.03
CA PRO A 37 9.21 6.10 -11.14
C PRO A 37 9.65 6.57 -9.75
N LEU A 38 8.99 6.06 -8.71
CA LEU A 38 9.21 6.43 -7.32
C LEU A 38 9.77 5.26 -6.51
N GLY A 39 10.91 5.48 -5.85
CA GLY A 39 11.48 4.53 -4.89
C GLY A 39 11.74 3.13 -5.45
N ALA A 40 12.34 3.04 -6.64
CA ALA A 40 12.67 1.78 -7.32
C ALA A 40 13.58 0.83 -6.49
N ASP A 41 14.19 1.36 -5.43
CA ASP A 41 15.06 0.74 -4.43
C ASP A 41 14.44 0.66 -3.02
N ARG A 42 13.25 1.24 -2.79
CA ARG A 42 12.66 1.46 -1.44
C ARG A 42 11.63 0.41 -1.02
N SER A 43 11.11 -0.40 -1.94
CA SER A 43 10.19 -1.50 -1.63
C SER A 43 10.75 -2.82 -2.16
N LEU A 44 10.74 -3.84 -1.31
CA LEU A 44 11.10 -5.19 -1.75
C LEU A 44 10.05 -5.75 -2.71
N THR A 45 8.77 -5.54 -2.40
CA THR A 45 7.63 -6.30 -2.95
C THR A 45 6.93 -5.64 -4.14
N SER A 46 7.21 -4.37 -4.41
CA SER A 46 6.52 -3.57 -5.42
C SER A 46 7.41 -2.51 -6.06
N SER A 47 7.14 -2.14 -7.31
CA SER A 47 7.58 -0.84 -7.86
C SER A 47 6.42 0.15 -7.90
N LEU A 48 6.71 1.44 -7.70
CA LEU A 48 5.74 2.53 -7.69
C LEU A 48 6.14 3.56 -8.75
N ALA A 49 5.16 4.24 -9.35
CA ALA A 49 5.36 5.45 -10.13
C ALA A 49 4.22 6.45 -9.90
N ARG A 50 4.49 7.74 -10.05
CA ARG A 50 3.47 8.75 -10.30
C ARG A 50 3.13 8.75 -11.80
N ILE A 51 1.86 8.88 -12.10
CA ILE A 51 1.35 9.23 -13.42
C ILE A 51 0.79 10.65 -13.33
N THR A 52 1.30 11.56 -14.16
CA THR A 52 0.60 12.82 -14.48
C THR A 52 -0.22 12.58 -15.75
N VAL A 53 -1.47 13.01 -15.79
CA VAL A 53 -2.41 12.66 -16.87
C VAL A 53 -3.09 13.89 -17.46
N GLY A 54 -3.21 13.90 -18.79
CA GLY A 54 -4.02 14.83 -19.55
C GLY A 54 -5.14 14.08 -20.27
N TYR A 55 -6.36 14.62 -20.23
CA TYR A 55 -7.52 14.07 -20.91
C TYR A 55 -7.76 14.76 -22.26
N ASP A 56 -8.52 14.13 -23.15
CA ASP A 56 -8.89 14.71 -24.44
C ASP A 56 -9.99 15.78 -24.33
N ARG A 57 -10.78 15.73 -23.25
CA ARG A 57 -11.87 16.67 -22.94
C ARG A 57 -11.86 17.03 -21.46
N HIS A 58 -12.20 18.29 -21.15
CA HIS A 58 -12.39 18.75 -19.77
C HIS A 58 -13.61 18.08 -19.15
N ALA A 59 -13.47 17.68 -17.88
CA ALA A 59 -14.58 17.33 -16.99
C ALA A 59 -14.17 17.64 -15.55
N ASP A 60 -15.10 18.14 -14.75
CA ASP A 60 -14.81 18.56 -13.38
C ASP A 60 -14.57 17.35 -12.47
N GLY A 61 -13.54 17.44 -11.62
CA GLY A 61 -13.20 16.41 -10.63
C GLY A 61 -12.41 15.21 -11.15
N LEU A 62 -11.95 15.22 -12.40
CA LEU A 62 -10.97 14.23 -12.87
C LEU A 62 -9.60 14.44 -12.20
N PRO A 63 -8.88 13.37 -11.84
CA PRO A 63 -7.53 13.48 -11.27
C PRO A 63 -6.51 13.88 -12.35
N ASP A 64 -5.71 14.91 -12.09
CA ASP A 64 -4.55 15.30 -12.91
C ASP A 64 -3.29 14.47 -12.58
N SER A 65 -3.26 13.83 -11.41
CA SER A 65 -2.25 12.84 -11.06
C SER A 65 -2.79 11.64 -10.26
N MET A 66 -2.02 10.55 -10.28
CA MET A 66 -2.31 9.29 -9.59
C MET A 66 -1.03 8.50 -9.34
N PHE A 67 -1.04 7.59 -8.37
CA PHE A 67 0.02 6.60 -8.22
C PHE A 67 -0.35 5.29 -8.91
N VAL A 68 0.63 4.62 -9.49
CA VAL A 68 0.50 3.25 -9.99
C VAL A 68 1.53 2.34 -9.34
N LYS A 69 1.06 1.22 -8.81
CA LYS A 69 1.85 0.23 -8.07
C LYS A 69 1.81 -1.09 -8.82
N PHE A 70 2.98 -1.67 -9.04
CA PHE A 70 3.21 -2.94 -9.72
C PHE A 70 3.87 -3.94 -8.79
N ALA A 71 3.66 -5.24 -9.04
CA ALA A 71 4.47 -6.29 -8.44
C ALA A 71 5.98 -6.07 -8.70
N SER A 72 6.83 -6.56 -7.80
CA SER A 72 8.28 -6.30 -7.86
C SER A 72 8.90 -6.64 -9.23
N ARG A 73 9.87 -5.83 -9.67
CA ARG A 73 10.71 -6.11 -10.84
C ARG A 73 11.72 -7.22 -10.58
N ASN A 74 12.04 -7.51 -9.31
CA ASN A 74 12.88 -8.63 -8.91
C ASN A 74 12.01 -9.91 -8.85
N PRO A 75 12.31 -10.97 -9.64
CA PRO A 75 11.48 -12.17 -9.69
C PRO A 75 11.33 -12.92 -8.35
N VAL A 76 12.37 -12.91 -7.51
CA VAL A 76 12.32 -13.56 -6.18
C VAL A 76 11.33 -12.83 -5.28
N ASN A 77 11.40 -11.51 -5.23
CA ASN A 77 10.50 -10.70 -4.42
C ASN A 77 9.07 -10.67 -5.00
N ARG A 78 8.93 -10.73 -6.33
CA ARG A 78 7.65 -10.86 -7.03
C ARG A 78 6.96 -12.16 -6.61
N LYS A 79 7.65 -13.29 -6.74
CA LYS A 79 7.15 -14.59 -6.29
C LYS A 79 6.82 -14.57 -4.79
N TYR A 80 7.68 -14.01 -3.95
CA TYR A 80 7.39 -13.88 -2.52
C TYR A 80 6.09 -13.08 -2.25
N ALA A 81 5.87 -11.95 -2.95
CA ALA A 81 4.65 -11.17 -2.81
C ALA A 81 3.39 -11.89 -3.33
N ALA A 82 3.54 -12.69 -4.40
CA ALA A 82 2.49 -13.53 -4.98
C ALA A 82 2.10 -14.69 -4.05
N ASP A 83 3.09 -15.44 -3.55
CA ASP A 83 2.92 -16.55 -2.61
C ASP A 83 2.18 -16.10 -1.33
N HIS A 84 2.37 -14.85 -0.90
CA HIS A 84 1.67 -14.24 0.24
C HIS A 84 0.45 -13.39 -0.16
N SER A 85 0.01 -13.41 -1.43
CA SER A 85 -1.17 -12.71 -1.97
C SER A 85 -1.23 -11.19 -1.70
N TYR A 86 -0.08 -10.50 -1.67
CA TYR A 86 0.01 -9.09 -1.24
C TYR A 86 -0.89 -8.15 -2.05
N PHE A 87 -0.80 -8.18 -3.39
CA PHE A 87 -1.60 -7.34 -4.27
C PHE A 87 -3.08 -7.74 -4.27
N ARG A 88 -3.38 -9.03 -4.26
CA ARG A 88 -4.77 -9.52 -4.19
C ARG A 88 -5.47 -9.02 -2.93
N ARG A 89 -4.84 -9.12 -1.75
CA ARG A 89 -5.43 -8.60 -0.50
C ARG A 89 -5.59 -7.08 -0.48
N GLU A 90 -4.69 -6.33 -1.12
CA GLU A 90 -4.81 -4.87 -1.26
C GLU A 90 -6.00 -4.49 -2.16
N ILE A 91 -6.16 -5.16 -3.29
CA ILE A 91 -7.30 -4.97 -4.21
C ILE A 91 -8.62 -5.36 -3.53
N GLU A 92 -8.67 -6.51 -2.87
CA GLU A 92 -9.89 -6.98 -2.17
C GLU A 92 -10.22 -6.13 -0.93
N LEU A 93 -9.22 -5.53 -0.26
CA LEU A 93 -9.45 -4.53 0.79
C LEU A 93 -10.19 -3.32 0.21
N TYR A 94 -9.72 -2.72 -0.88
CA TYR A 94 -10.39 -1.58 -1.49
C TYR A 94 -11.81 -1.93 -1.99
N LYS A 95 -11.97 -3.08 -2.66
CA LYS A 95 -13.27 -3.50 -3.23
C LYS A 95 -14.33 -3.81 -2.18
N ASN A 96 -13.99 -4.60 -1.15
CA ASN A 96 -14.99 -5.13 -0.22
C ASN A 96 -15.08 -4.34 1.09
N LEU A 97 -13.96 -3.77 1.55
CA LEU A 97 -13.87 -3.13 2.86
C LEU A 97 -13.51 -1.63 2.79
N GLY A 98 -13.12 -1.09 1.64
CA GLY A 98 -12.59 0.28 1.51
C GLY A 98 -13.51 1.35 2.09
N GLY A 99 -14.80 1.31 1.77
CA GLY A 99 -15.82 2.22 2.33
C GLY A 99 -16.15 1.97 3.82
N SER A 100 -15.67 0.87 4.39
CA SER A 100 -15.79 0.54 5.82
C SER A 100 -14.52 0.89 6.63
N VAL A 101 -13.35 1.03 6.00
CA VAL A 101 -12.10 1.38 6.69
C VAL A 101 -12.26 2.75 7.37
N PRO A 102 -12.07 2.86 8.70
CA PRO A 102 -12.29 4.11 9.45
C PRO A 102 -11.11 5.10 9.35
N LEU A 103 -10.42 5.10 8.20
CA LEU A 103 -9.22 5.89 7.90
C LEU A 103 -9.41 6.67 6.61
N ASN A 104 -8.64 7.75 6.43
CA ASN A 104 -8.56 8.46 5.15
C ASN A 104 -7.70 7.68 4.15
N MET A 105 -8.27 6.62 3.57
CA MET A 105 -7.66 5.82 2.51
C MET A 105 -7.66 6.58 1.17
N PRO A 106 -6.61 6.46 0.33
CA PRO A 106 -6.68 6.94 -1.05
C PRO A 106 -7.71 6.11 -1.81
N ARG A 107 -8.42 6.72 -2.76
CA ARG A 107 -9.31 5.97 -3.67
C ARG A 107 -8.49 5.03 -4.54
N MET A 108 -8.97 3.80 -4.72
CA MET A 108 -8.45 2.93 -5.78
C MET A 108 -9.22 3.20 -7.07
N TYR A 109 -8.52 3.80 -8.04
CA TYR A 109 -9.05 4.06 -9.37
C TYR A 109 -9.10 2.80 -10.23
N PHE A 110 -8.17 1.86 -10.04
CA PHE A 110 -8.19 0.56 -10.72
C PHE A 110 -7.38 -0.47 -9.92
N GLY A 111 -7.73 -1.75 -10.02
CA GLY A 111 -7.01 -2.82 -9.32
C GLY A 111 -7.28 -4.20 -9.93
N LEU A 112 -6.23 -4.80 -10.51
CA LEU A 112 -6.28 -6.10 -11.16
C LEU A 112 -4.99 -6.90 -10.90
N ALA A 113 -5.12 -8.21 -10.72
CA ALA A 113 -4.02 -9.14 -10.51
C ALA A 113 -4.32 -10.46 -11.26
N SER A 114 -3.26 -11.14 -11.71
CA SER A 114 -3.33 -12.48 -12.31
C SER A 114 -3.86 -13.52 -11.31
N GLU A 115 -4.18 -14.72 -11.80
CA GLU A 115 -4.71 -15.81 -10.96
C GLU A 115 -3.70 -16.30 -9.89
N ASP A 116 -2.42 -16.31 -10.24
CA ASP A 116 -1.27 -16.55 -9.37
C ASP A 116 -0.77 -15.29 -8.64
N SER A 117 -1.24 -14.10 -9.02
CA SER A 117 -0.90 -12.79 -8.42
C SER A 117 0.58 -12.37 -8.53
N ASP A 118 1.32 -12.93 -9.49
CA ASP A 118 2.70 -12.53 -9.80
C ASP A 118 2.76 -11.25 -10.66
N VAL A 119 1.75 -11.04 -11.51
CA VAL A 119 1.50 -9.82 -12.29
C VAL A 119 0.28 -9.12 -11.72
N ALA A 120 0.48 -7.91 -11.20
CA ALA A 120 -0.59 -7.11 -10.62
C ALA A 120 -0.31 -5.62 -10.75
N VAL A 121 -1.39 -4.86 -10.93
CA VAL A 121 -1.38 -3.40 -11.01
C VAL A 121 -2.50 -2.81 -10.16
N VAL A 122 -2.17 -1.75 -9.41
CA VAL A 122 -3.13 -0.95 -8.64
C VAL A 122 -2.89 0.52 -8.96
N VAL A 123 -3.94 1.21 -9.40
CA VAL A 123 -3.95 2.66 -9.64
C VAL A 123 -4.69 3.31 -8.48
N LEU A 124 -4.04 4.24 -7.80
CA LEU A 124 -4.50 4.90 -6.59
C LEU A 124 -4.51 6.43 -6.77
N GLU A 125 -5.41 7.09 -6.07
CA GLU A 125 -5.37 8.55 -5.83
C GLU A 125 -3.99 8.98 -5.31
N GLU A 126 -3.42 10.04 -5.89
CA GLU A 126 -2.25 10.66 -5.31
C GLU A 126 -2.63 11.41 -4.03
N ILE A 127 -2.13 10.90 -2.89
CA ILE A 127 -2.18 11.64 -1.64
C ILE A 127 -1.11 12.75 -1.70
N ASN A 128 -1.56 13.98 -1.93
CA ASN A 128 -0.76 15.20 -1.82
C ASN A 128 -0.31 15.45 -0.37
N GLY A 129 0.65 14.65 0.10
CA GLY A 129 0.91 14.48 1.53
C GLY A 129 2.18 13.73 1.88
N ILE A 130 3.31 13.99 1.19
CA ILE A 130 4.63 13.67 1.74
C ILE A 130 5.49 14.93 1.77
N SER A 131 5.56 15.57 2.93
CA SER A 131 6.71 16.40 3.25
C SER A 131 7.04 16.38 4.74
N LYS A 132 7.88 15.42 5.11
CA LYS A 132 8.93 15.70 6.11
C LYS A 132 10.15 16.24 5.38
N GLY A 133 9.94 17.40 4.75
CA GLY A 133 10.88 18.09 3.85
C GLY A 133 11.56 17.18 2.85
N SER A 134 10.78 16.34 2.17
CA SER A 134 11.23 15.35 1.17
C SER A 134 12.24 14.27 1.62
N LEU A 135 12.62 14.23 2.91
CA LEU A 135 13.64 13.34 3.51
C LEU A 135 15.09 13.61 2.97
N PRO A 136 16.21 13.24 3.63
CA PRO A 136 16.46 12.91 5.07
C PRO A 136 16.26 14.14 6.00
N PRO A 137 16.83 14.34 7.23
CA PRO A 137 17.78 13.56 8.05
C PRO A 137 17.13 12.58 9.04
N GLU A 138 17.94 11.58 9.45
CA GLU A 138 17.60 10.28 10.05
C GLU A 138 16.54 9.45 9.29
N GLU A 139 15.41 10.06 8.93
CA GLU A 139 15.05 10.46 7.55
C GLU A 139 13.87 11.45 7.64
N ARG A 140 13.01 11.27 8.66
CA ARG A 140 12.64 12.28 9.68
C ARG A 140 11.56 11.65 10.60
N PRO A 141 11.83 11.47 11.90
CA PRO A 141 11.09 10.56 12.76
C PRO A 141 9.74 11.16 13.13
N LEU A 142 8.84 10.33 13.66
CA LEU A 142 7.59 10.82 14.22
C LEU A 142 7.89 11.68 15.46
N THR A 143 7.45 12.93 15.43
CA THR A 143 7.29 13.70 16.67
C THR A 143 6.28 12.99 17.58
N ALA A 144 6.31 13.26 18.88
CA ALA A 144 5.34 12.68 19.82
C ALA A 144 3.87 12.99 19.42
N GLY A 145 3.63 14.14 18.76
CA GLY A 145 2.32 14.50 18.23
C GLY A 145 1.87 13.61 17.06
N GLU A 146 2.76 13.34 16.11
CA GLU A 146 2.47 12.48 14.95
C GLU A 146 2.40 11.00 15.34
N ALA A 147 3.24 10.53 16.26
CA ALA A 147 3.13 9.20 16.83
C ALA A 147 1.77 9.02 17.54
N LYS A 148 1.34 10.02 18.32
CA LYS A 148 0.01 10.04 18.95
C LYS A 148 -1.14 10.10 17.93
N LEU A 149 -0.96 10.77 16.79
CA LEU A 149 -1.93 10.78 15.69
C LEU A 149 -2.01 9.40 15.02
N ALA A 150 -0.88 8.81 14.63
CA ALA A 150 -0.82 7.48 14.03
C ALA A 150 -1.45 6.42 14.96
N LEU A 151 -1.14 6.45 16.26
CA LEU A 151 -1.76 5.57 17.26
C LEU A 151 -3.28 5.79 17.37
N LYS A 152 -3.78 7.03 17.28
CA LYS A 152 -5.22 7.31 17.25
C LYS A 152 -5.90 6.75 16.00
N GLU A 153 -5.28 6.88 14.84
CA GLU A 153 -5.81 6.34 13.59
C GLU A 153 -5.84 4.80 13.63
N ILE A 154 -4.74 4.15 14.02
CA ILE A 154 -4.68 2.69 14.22
C ILE A 154 -5.71 2.22 15.26
N ALA A 155 -5.93 2.98 16.34
CA ALA A 155 -6.94 2.64 17.33
C ALA A 155 -8.37 2.62 16.76
N LYS A 156 -8.70 3.36 15.70
CA LYS A 156 -9.99 3.25 15.01
C LYS A 156 -10.17 1.90 14.31
N MET A 157 -9.10 1.37 13.71
CA MET A 157 -9.11 0.04 13.09
C MET A 157 -9.44 -1.03 14.13
N HIS A 158 -8.74 -1.00 15.28
CA HIS A 158 -9.02 -1.91 16.39
C HIS A 158 -10.43 -1.71 16.94
N ALA A 159 -10.86 -0.47 17.21
CA ALA A 159 -12.18 -0.19 17.75
C ALA A 159 -13.34 -0.61 16.83
N LYS A 160 -13.14 -0.62 15.51
CA LYS A 160 -14.14 -1.09 14.54
C LYS A 160 -14.23 -2.62 14.49
N TRP A 161 -13.10 -3.31 14.58
CA TRP A 161 -12.95 -4.69 14.13
C TRP A 161 -12.40 -5.69 15.17
N TRP A 162 -12.18 -5.25 16.40
CA TRP A 162 -11.78 -6.15 17.49
C TRP A 162 -12.85 -7.21 17.75
N GLU A 163 -12.46 -8.48 17.66
CA GLU A 163 -13.34 -9.66 17.80
C GLU A 163 -14.54 -9.72 16.82
N ASP A 164 -14.56 -8.86 15.78
CA ASP A 164 -15.62 -8.83 14.78
C ASP A 164 -15.61 -10.11 13.91
N GLN A 165 -16.60 -10.97 14.15
CA GLN A 165 -16.73 -12.26 13.49
C GLN A 165 -17.04 -12.12 11.98
N THR A 166 -17.55 -10.98 11.51
CA THR A 166 -17.85 -10.77 10.08
C THR A 166 -16.58 -10.81 9.22
N LEU A 167 -15.40 -10.54 9.81
CA LEU A 167 -14.12 -10.67 9.11
C LEU A 167 -13.84 -12.10 8.63
N HIS A 168 -14.42 -13.13 9.24
CA HIS A 168 -14.27 -14.52 8.81
C HIS A 168 -14.99 -14.83 7.49
N GLU A 169 -15.93 -14.00 7.06
CA GLU A 169 -16.60 -14.11 5.75
C GLU A 169 -15.62 -13.76 4.60
N HIS A 170 -14.66 -12.87 4.86
CA HIS A 170 -13.64 -12.45 3.92
C HIS A 170 -12.45 -13.43 3.90
N LYS A 171 -12.62 -14.57 3.23
CA LYS A 171 -11.62 -15.67 3.12
C LYS A 171 -10.23 -15.26 2.60
N TRP A 172 -10.08 -14.06 2.04
CA TRP A 172 -8.80 -13.50 1.59
C TRP A 172 -8.02 -12.77 2.71
N LEU A 173 -8.63 -12.53 3.88
CA LEU A 173 -7.94 -12.01 5.06
C LEU A 173 -7.11 -13.11 5.75
N ASN A 174 -5.94 -12.73 6.26
CA ASN A 174 -5.15 -13.63 7.09
C ASN A 174 -5.83 -13.81 8.45
N THR A 175 -5.98 -15.05 8.91
CA THR A 175 -6.44 -15.39 10.26
C THR A 175 -5.31 -15.26 11.28
N ILE A 176 -5.61 -15.13 12.57
CA ILE A 176 -4.60 -14.90 13.63
C ILE A 176 -3.74 -16.15 13.87
N ASP A 177 -4.38 -17.32 13.74
CA ASP A 177 -3.84 -18.68 13.87
C ASP A 177 -3.20 -19.24 12.58
N GLY A 178 -3.25 -18.50 11.46
CA GLY A 178 -2.67 -18.92 10.19
C GLY A 178 -1.14 -19.13 10.28
N SER A 179 -0.64 -20.14 9.56
CA SER A 179 0.78 -20.53 9.50
C SER A 179 1.73 -19.34 9.32
N ASP A 180 1.36 -18.43 8.40
CA ASP A 180 2.18 -17.29 7.99
C ASP A 180 2.31 -16.27 9.13
N ARG A 181 1.25 -16.07 9.92
CA ARG A 181 1.31 -15.21 11.11
C ARG A 181 2.14 -15.85 12.20
N MET A 182 2.05 -17.16 12.42
CA MET A 182 2.89 -17.84 13.41
C MET A 182 4.38 -17.80 13.05
N LEU A 183 4.72 -17.94 11.77
CA LEU A 183 6.08 -17.75 11.26
C LEU A 183 6.55 -16.29 11.43
N LEU A 184 5.66 -15.31 11.24
CA LEU A 184 5.96 -13.90 11.48
C LEU A 184 6.21 -13.61 12.98
N TYR A 185 5.42 -14.16 13.90
CA TYR A 185 5.65 -14.03 15.34
C TYR A 185 7.00 -14.62 15.77
N GLN A 186 7.33 -15.85 15.32
CA GLN A 186 8.65 -16.45 15.60
C GLN A 186 9.81 -15.65 15.00
N SER A 187 9.60 -15.03 13.84
CA SER A 187 10.59 -14.15 13.21
C SER A 187 10.74 -12.84 13.98
N TYR A 188 9.64 -12.29 14.50
CA TYR A 188 9.62 -11.11 15.35
C TYR A 188 10.35 -11.35 16.66
N GLU A 189 10.11 -12.45 17.38
CA GLU A 189 10.85 -12.77 18.63
C GLU A 189 12.37 -12.85 18.40
N LYS A 190 12.78 -13.54 17.33
CA LYS A 190 14.20 -13.68 16.96
C LYS A 190 14.82 -12.35 16.54
N ALA A 191 14.06 -11.48 15.86
CA ALA A 191 14.51 -10.14 15.49
C ALA A 191 14.57 -9.21 16.70
N TRP A 192 13.57 -9.26 17.58
CA TRP A 192 13.47 -8.46 18.80
C TRP A 192 14.65 -8.73 19.73
N ALA A 193 15.02 -10.00 19.95
CA ALA A 193 16.21 -10.34 20.74
C ALA A 193 17.49 -9.66 20.23
N ARG A 194 17.68 -9.56 18.90
CA ARG A 194 18.84 -8.88 18.28
C ARG A 194 18.74 -7.36 18.31
N ILE A 195 17.54 -6.83 18.13
CA ILE A 195 17.27 -5.39 18.09
C ILE A 195 17.36 -4.80 19.51
N LYS A 196 16.98 -5.56 20.54
CA LYS A 196 17.06 -5.16 21.94
C LYS A 196 18.48 -4.79 22.35
N ASP A 197 19.47 -5.63 22.05
CA ASP A 197 20.89 -5.37 22.35
C ASP A 197 21.42 -4.06 21.72
N VAL A 198 20.81 -3.62 20.60
CA VAL A 198 21.16 -2.38 19.90
C VAL A 198 20.37 -1.17 20.42
N LEU A 199 19.09 -1.35 20.75
CA LEU A 199 18.22 -0.26 21.24
C LEU A 199 18.46 0.05 22.72
N GLU A 200 18.56 -0.96 23.58
CA GLU A 200 18.59 -0.80 25.04
C GLU A 200 19.68 0.16 25.56
N PRO A 201 20.91 0.18 25.01
CA PRO A 201 21.92 1.19 25.36
C PRO A 201 21.58 2.65 24.98
N THR A 202 20.58 2.86 24.11
CA THR A 202 20.14 4.18 23.64
C THR A 202 18.88 4.70 24.34
N LEU A 203 18.22 3.86 25.13
CA LEU A 203 16.98 4.22 25.81
C LEU A 203 17.24 4.98 27.12
N SER A 204 16.32 5.87 27.48
CA SER A 204 16.24 6.37 28.87
C SER A 204 15.83 5.23 29.81
N PRO A 205 16.06 5.35 31.14
CA PRO A 205 15.62 4.33 32.10
C PRO A 205 14.13 3.99 32.00
N ASP A 206 13.27 4.98 31.73
CA ASP A 206 11.83 4.77 31.49
C ASP A 206 11.56 4.03 30.17
N GLY A 207 12.31 4.32 29.10
CA GLY A 207 12.21 3.59 27.84
C GLY A 207 12.64 2.14 27.98
N ALA A 208 13.76 1.89 28.65
CA ALA A 208 14.26 0.54 28.93
C ALA A 208 13.25 -0.26 29.78
N ARG A 209 12.56 0.37 30.74
CA ARG A 209 11.49 -0.28 31.51
C ARG A 209 10.31 -0.72 30.63
N ILE A 210 9.91 0.08 29.64
CA ILE A 210 8.83 -0.28 28.70
C ILE A 210 9.24 -1.42 27.78
N CYS A 211 10.50 -1.47 27.33
CA CYS A 211 11.00 -2.52 26.44
C CYS A 211 11.28 -3.86 27.13
N ASN A 212 11.30 -3.90 28.47
CA ASN A 212 11.61 -5.11 29.25
C ASN A 212 10.37 -5.88 29.77
N GLY A 213 9.19 -5.26 29.80
CA GLY A 213 7.95 -5.86 30.32
C GLY A 213 7.70 -5.52 31.79
#